data_AF-A0A2V5N207-F1
#
_entry.id   AF-A0A2V5N207-F1
#
_cell.length_a   1.000
_cell.length_b   1.000
_cell.length_c   1.000
_cell.angle_alpha   90.00
_cell.angle_beta   90.00
_cell.angle_gamma   90.00
#
_symmetry.space_group_name_H-M   'P 1'
#
loop_
_entity.id
_entity.type
_entity.pdbx_description
1 polymer ?
#
loop_
_entity_poly.entity_id
_entity_poly.type
_entity_poly.pdbx_seq_one_letter_code
_entity_poly.pdbx_strand_id
1 'polypeptide(L)'
;MKKLFLHAWLGLMALPATVLAAHFTFLQPLHPPRLVQVMAHRGAAGQAPENTRPALLRCIEDGFEWAEVDVRRSRDGQHVLWHDNDLDRLGSAGKKV
;
A
#
# COMPACT_ATOMS: atom_id res chain seq x y z
N MET A 1 -21.05 55.52 -34.72
CA MET A 1 -20.19 56.09 -33.66
C MET A 1 -20.63 55.55 -32.32
N LYS A 2 -19.78 54.73 -31.68
CA LYS A 2 -19.57 54.54 -30.23
C LYS A 2 -18.79 53.23 -30.07
N LYS A 3 -17.49 53.38 -29.85
CA LYS A 3 -16.57 52.31 -29.44
C LYS A 3 -16.95 51.91 -28.03
N LEU A 4 -17.02 50.61 -27.72
CA LEU A 4 -16.79 50.16 -26.35
C LEU A 4 -16.09 48.80 -26.39
N PHE A 5 -14.80 48.86 -26.07
CA PHE A 5 -13.94 47.74 -25.78
C PHE A 5 -14.50 46.94 -24.60
N LEU A 6 -14.60 45.63 -24.74
CA LEU A 6 -14.60 44.74 -23.58
C LEU A 6 -13.74 43.52 -23.92
N HIS A 7 -12.46 43.63 -23.55
CA HIS A 7 -11.56 42.49 -23.48
C HIS A 7 -12.09 41.56 -22.38
N ALA A 8 -12.80 40.50 -22.78
CA ALA A 8 -13.11 39.41 -21.89
C ALA A 8 -11.80 38.69 -21.58
N TRP A 9 -11.35 38.85 -20.34
CA TRP A 9 -10.20 38.20 -19.74
C TRP A 9 -10.33 36.68 -19.87
N LEU A 10 -9.66 36.07 -20.84
CA LEU A 10 -9.22 34.68 -20.72
C LEU A 10 -8.04 34.65 -19.74
N GLY A 11 -8.36 34.81 -18.45
CA GLY A 11 -7.50 34.32 -17.39
C GLY A 11 -7.49 32.80 -17.49
N LEU A 12 -6.54 32.25 -18.23
CA LEU A 12 -6.17 30.85 -18.17
C LEU A 12 -5.78 30.58 -16.72
N MET A 13 -6.73 30.07 -15.93
CA MET A 13 -6.49 29.53 -14.61
C MET A 13 -5.45 28.43 -14.78
N ALA A 14 -4.18 28.78 -14.61
CA ALA A 14 -3.11 27.83 -14.41
C ALA A 14 -3.51 27.03 -13.17
N LEU A 15 -4.09 25.85 -13.38
CA LEU A 15 -4.23 24.86 -12.33
C LEU A 15 -2.84 24.73 -11.71
N PRO A 16 -2.67 25.02 -10.42
CA PRO A 16 -1.36 24.89 -9.82
C PRO A 16 -0.95 23.42 -9.99
N ALA A 17 0.27 23.19 -10.47
CA ALA A 17 0.86 21.86 -10.63
C ALA A 17 1.02 21.09 -9.30
N THR A 18 0.31 21.49 -8.25
CA THR A 18 0.38 21.01 -6.87
C THR A 18 -0.53 19.82 -6.60
N VAL A 19 -1.40 19.40 -7.53
CA VAL A 19 -2.27 18.23 -7.34
C VAL A 19 -1.59 16.91 -7.79
N LEU A 20 -0.39 16.94 -8.37
CA LEU A 20 0.27 15.71 -8.86
C LEU A 20 1.16 15.00 -7.82
N ALA A 21 1.47 15.64 -6.70
CA ALA A 21 2.10 14.97 -5.58
C ALA A 21 0.99 14.55 -4.61
N ALA A 22 0.21 13.52 -4.97
CA ALA A 22 -0.44 12.72 -3.95
C ALA A 22 0.70 12.16 -3.08
N HIS A 23 0.99 12.85 -1.98
CA HIS A 23 1.95 12.43 -0.99
C HIS A 23 1.45 11.10 -0.44
N PHE A 24 1.89 9.98 -1.04
CA PHE A 24 1.75 8.67 -0.45
C PHE A 24 2.65 8.64 0.78
N THR A 25 2.13 9.16 1.88
CA THR A 25 2.73 9.09 3.22
C THR A 25 3.07 7.65 3.62
N PHE A 26 2.46 6.67 2.96
CA PHE A 26 2.75 5.25 3.13
C PHE A 26 4.22 4.86 2.87
N LEU A 27 4.93 5.55 1.96
CA LEU A 27 6.33 5.25 1.65
C LEU A 27 7.33 6.18 2.34
N GLN A 28 6.88 7.10 3.18
CA GLN A 28 7.83 7.89 3.97
C GLN A 28 8.43 6.98 5.04
N PRO A 29 9.77 6.80 5.07
CA PRO A 29 10.41 6.11 6.18
C PRO A 29 10.00 6.83 7.46
N LEU A 30 9.58 6.09 8.49
CA LEU A 30 9.39 6.64 9.83
C LEU A 30 10.70 7.36 10.21
N HIS A 31 10.66 8.70 10.24
CA HIS A 31 11.81 9.53 10.56
C HIS A 31 11.78 9.92 12.05
N PRO A 32 12.91 9.86 12.77
CA PRO A 32 14.22 9.37 12.33
C PRO A 32 14.28 7.83 12.27
N PRO A 33 15.06 7.23 11.35
CA PRO A 33 15.28 5.78 11.35
C PRO A 33 15.93 5.42 12.68
N ARG A 34 15.21 4.64 13.49
CA ARG A 34 15.77 4.09 14.72
C ARG A 34 16.91 3.14 14.33
N LEU A 35 17.95 3.06 15.17
CA LEU A 35 19.08 2.14 14.95
C LEU A 35 18.63 0.68 14.76
N VAL A 36 17.50 0.31 15.35
CA VAL A 36 16.84 -0.99 15.19
C VAL A 36 15.38 -0.74 14.80
N GLN A 37 14.92 -1.44 13.76
CA GLN A 37 13.52 -1.43 13.33
C GLN A 37 12.86 -2.76 13.69
N VAL A 38 11.62 -2.71 14.14
CA VAL A 38 10.83 -3.90 14.48
C VAL A 38 9.82 -4.18 13.38
N MET A 39 9.85 -5.40 12.86
CA MET A 39 8.98 -5.85 11.78
C MET A 39 8.20 -7.10 12.21
N ALA A 40 6.88 -7.06 12.08
CA ALA A 40 6.02 -8.20 12.30
C ALA A 40 6.05 -9.12 11.08
N HIS A 41 6.72 -10.27 11.21
CA HIS A 41 6.88 -11.27 10.15
C HIS A 41 5.52 -11.87 9.75
N ARG A 42 5.11 -11.63 8.51
CA ARG A 42 3.82 -12.02 7.90
C ARG A 42 2.60 -11.43 8.59
N GLY A 43 2.75 -10.22 9.12
CA GLY A 43 1.83 -9.61 10.07
C GLY A 43 1.99 -10.18 11.49
N ALA A 44 1.00 -9.99 12.36
CA ALA A 44 1.02 -10.57 13.71
C ALA A 44 0.66 -12.06 13.66
N ALA A 45 1.44 -12.87 12.94
CA ALA A 45 1.15 -14.29 12.63
C ALA A 45 0.99 -15.19 13.86
N GLY A 46 1.55 -14.79 15.02
CA GLY A 46 1.33 -15.47 16.29
C GLY A 46 -0.06 -15.21 16.92
N GLN A 47 -0.82 -14.25 16.39
CA GLN A 47 -2.08 -13.76 16.97
C GLN A 47 -3.27 -13.85 16.00
N ALA A 48 -3.00 -13.88 14.71
CA ALA A 48 -3.98 -14.14 13.65
C ALA A 48 -3.28 -14.86 12.48
N PRO A 49 -4.03 -15.52 11.57
CA PRO A 49 -3.42 -16.21 10.44
C PRO A 49 -2.51 -15.29 9.62
N GLU A 50 -1.29 -15.75 9.33
CA GLU A 50 -0.28 -15.01 8.58
C GLU A 50 -0.81 -14.49 7.24
N ASN A 51 -0.25 -13.38 6.73
CA ASN A 51 -0.58 -12.85 5.41
C ASN A 51 -2.09 -12.53 5.22
N THR A 52 -2.82 -12.26 6.31
CA THR A 52 -4.23 -11.88 6.29
C THR A 52 -4.48 -10.48 6.81
N ARG A 53 -5.61 -9.88 6.41
CA ARG A 53 -6.05 -8.58 6.93
C ARG A 53 -6.13 -8.55 8.47
N PRO A 54 -6.68 -9.56 9.18
CA PRO A 54 -6.63 -9.61 10.64
C PRO A 54 -5.21 -9.53 11.23
N ALA A 55 -4.22 -10.23 10.66
CA ALA A 55 -2.84 -10.16 11.13
C ALA A 55 -2.23 -8.77 10.93
N LEU A 56 -2.56 -8.09 9.84
CA LEU A 56 -2.10 -6.72 9.56
C LEU A 56 -2.80 -5.68 10.44
N LEU A 57 -4.11 -5.81 10.65
CA LEU A 57 -4.85 -4.94 11.57
C LEU A 57 -4.30 -5.06 12.98
N ARG A 58 -3.94 -6.29 13.41
CA ARG A 58 -3.33 -6.49 14.71
C ARG A 58 -1.96 -5.82 14.83
N CYS A 59 -1.16 -5.77 13.76
CA CYS A 59 0.09 -5.02 13.76
C CYS A 59 -0.13 -3.52 14.03
N ILE A 60 -1.19 -2.95 13.47
CA ILE A 60 -1.57 -1.53 13.66
C ILE A 60 -1.98 -1.31 15.12
N GLU A 61 -2.83 -2.19 15.66
CA GLU A 61 -3.32 -2.12 17.04
C GLU A 61 -2.17 -2.23 18.07
N ASP A 62 -1.20 -3.11 17.82
CA ASP A 62 -0.05 -3.34 18.69
C ASP A 62 1.09 -2.31 18.48
N GLY A 63 0.98 -1.41 17.50
CA GLY A 63 1.95 -0.33 17.25
C GLY A 63 3.26 -0.77 16.59
N PHE A 64 3.24 -1.84 15.81
CA PHE A 64 4.41 -2.26 15.03
C PHE A 64 4.78 -1.21 13.97
N GLU A 65 6.08 -1.01 13.74
CA GLU A 65 6.55 -0.09 12.67
C GLU A 65 6.27 -0.63 11.28
N TRP A 66 6.53 -1.92 11.12
CA TRP A 66 6.45 -2.60 9.85
C TRP A 66 5.70 -3.92 10.02
N ALA A 67 4.91 -4.26 9.02
CA ALA A 67 4.38 -5.60 8.83
C ALA A 67 4.94 -6.13 7.51
N GLU A 68 5.62 -7.27 7.57
CA GLU A 68 6.09 -7.98 6.40
C GLU A 68 4.94 -8.81 5.82
N VAL A 69 4.95 -8.97 4.49
CA VAL A 69 3.99 -9.82 3.77
C VAL A 69 4.69 -10.51 2.60
N ASP A 70 4.30 -11.74 2.34
CA ASP A 70 4.78 -12.52 1.22
C ASP A 70 3.83 -12.40 0.03
N VAL A 71 4.35 -12.02 -1.13
CA VAL A 71 3.53 -11.90 -2.35
C VAL A 71 3.89 -13.01 -3.35
N ARG A 72 2.85 -13.66 -3.88
CA ARG A 72 2.96 -14.63 -4.98
C ARG A 72 2.06 -14.20 -6.13
N ARG A 73 2.32 -14.76 -7.31
CA ARG A 73 1.50 -14.57 -8.50
C ARG A 73 0.74 -15.85 -8.80
N SER A 74 -0.58 -15.77 -8.85
CA SER A 74 -1.46 -16.89 -9.21
C SER A 74 -1.36 -17.23 -10.70
N ARG A 75 -1.93 -18.38 -11.08
CA ARG A 75 -2.00 -18.82 -12.49
C ARG A 75 -2.65 -17.81 -13.43
N ASP A 76 -3.66 -17.09 -12.97
CA ASP A 76 -4.37 -16.04 -13.72
C ASP A 76 -3.71 -14.65 -13.59
N GLY A 77 -2.49 -14.59 -13.03
CA GLY A 77 -1.65 -13.39 -13.02
C GLY A 77 -1.95 -12.41 -11.87
N GLN A 78 -2.84 -12.75 -10.95
CA GLN A 78 -3.16 -11.91 -9.80
C GLN A 78 -2.10 -12.03 -8.70
N HIS A 79 -1.90 -10.96 -7.95
CA HIS A 79 -1.02 -10.99 -6.77
C HIS A 79 -1.84 -11.41 -5.55
N VAL A 80 -1.32 -12.37 -4.80
CA VAL A 80 -1.93 -12.91 -3.58
C VAL A 80 -0.93 -12.90 -2.45
N LEU A 81 -1.42 -12.76 -1.21
CA LEU A 81 -0.58 -12.86 -0.03
C LEU A 81 -0.48 -14.33 0.39
N TRP A 82 0.70 -14.93 0.21
CA TRP A 82 0.95 -16.33 0.51
C TRP A 82 2.45 -16.62 0.53
N HIS A 83 2.93 -17.35 1.54
CA HIS A 83 4.37 -17.62 1.69
C HIS A 83 4.87 -18.75 0.78
N ASP A 84 4.24 -19.92 0.86
CA ASP A 84 4.76 -21.14 0.25
C ASP A 84 4.61 -21.11 -1.28
N ASN A 85 5.26 -22.05 -1.98
CA ASN A 85 5.09 -22.17 -3.44
C ASN A 85 3.89 -23.06 -3.82
N ASP A 86 3.31 -23.76 -2.84
CA ASP A 86 2.19 -24.68 -2.94
C ASP A 86 1.08 -24.28 -1.95
N LEU A 87 -0.07 -24.96 -2.05
CA LEU A 87 -1.27 -24.74 -1.24
C LEU A 87 -1.51 -25.90 -0.26
N ASP A 88 -0.47 -26.66 0.10
CA ASP A 88 -0.60 -27.89 0.88
C ASP A 88 -1.16 -27.60 2.28
N ARG A 89 -0.75 -26.48 2.88
CA ARG A 89 -1.28 -25.98 4.18
C ARG A 89 -2.77 -25.63 4.16
N LEU A 90 -3.37 -25.45 2.98
CA LEU A 90 -4.81 -25.25 2.80
C LEU A 90 -5.55 -26.54 2.42
N GLY A 91 -4.86 -27.69 2.41
CA GLY A 91 -5.43 -28.98 2.03
C GLY A 91 -5.51 -29.20 0.51
N SER A 92 -4.88 -28.35 -0.30
CA SER A 92 -4.81 -28.48 -1.76
C SER A 92 -3.49 -29.10 -2.22
N ALA A 93 -3.24 -30.32 -1.73
CA ALA A 93 -1.97 -31.03 -1.92
C ALA A 93 -1.47 -31.03 -3.39
N GLY A 94 -0.22 -30.60 -3.59
CA GLY A 94 0.46 -30.58 -4.88
C GLY A 94 0.02 -29.45 -5.82
N LYS A 95 -0.88 -28.55 -5.41
CA LYS A 95 -1.25 -27.38 -6.21
C LYS A 95 -0.32 -26.21 -5.89
N LYS A 96 0.25 -25.61 -6.95
CA LYS A 96 0.92 -24.31 -6.86
C LYS A 96 -0.08 -23.18 -6.72
N VAL A 97 0.39 -22.06 -6.18
CA VAL A 97 -0.33 -20.77 -6.15
C VAL A 97 -0.73 -20.32 -7.54
#